data_AF-A0A8T7M9T7-F1
#
_entry.id   AF-A0A8T7M9T7-F1
#
_cell.length_a   1.000
_cell.length_b   1.000
_cell.length_c   1.000
_cell.angle_alpha   90.00
_cell.angle_beta   90.00
_cell.angle_gamma   90.00
#
_symmetry.space_group_name_H-M   'P 1'
#
loop_
_entity.id
_entity.type
_entity.pdbx_description
1 polymer ?
#
loop_
_entity_poly.entity_id
_entity_poly.type
_entity_poly.pdbx_seq_one_letter_code
_entity_poly.pdbx_strand_id
1 'polypeptide(L)'
;MTYTPTNPEAFRVEMGNIGQHYLQWRYSGGVPLAVWKPTPDQPIHWHWQLSDEFVYPRDVLPNVTVYDIDGEKTSAETVAKLHALSPDIKVICYFDAGVYESYRSDAGRFPASVIGNADVGWDNSYWLDIRQTDILLPIMQDRIQHWCKDKGFDAIEPDETEVWSNDSGFAITKEQNNFYNMKIAEMAHAAGLSVGLKGNTSETGELWQYFDWTLNEQCWEYDECDNLKSSFIDHGKAVFNIEYNVNPLCSTANSWHMNSARRDLNLVNPTSSKYRYSPCVPDTKNSW
;
A
#
# COMPACT_ATOMS: atom_id res chain seq x y z
N MET A 1 -18.02 34.47 -15.80
CA MET A 1 -17.85 35.37 -14.63
C MET A 1 -17.13 36.62 -15.10
N THR A 2 -17.64 37.80 -14.78
CA THR A 2 -17.10 39.11 -15.19
C THR A 2 -16.25 39.71 -14.08
N TYR A 3 -15.16 40.39 -14.45
CA TYR A 3 -14.30 41.13 -13.53
C TYR A 3 -15.07 42.27 -12.86
N THR A 4 -15.01 42.34 -11.53
CA THR A 4 -15.66 43.40 -10.72
C THR A 4 -14.58 44.22 -9.98
N PRO A 5 -14.18 45.39 -10.51
CA PRO A 5 -13.04 46.17 -10.00
C PRO A 5 -13.24 46.72 -8.58
N THR A 6 -14.48 46.74 -8.11
CA THR A 6 -14.84 47.22 -6.77
C THR A 6 -14.57 46.19 -5.66
N ASN A 7 -14.20 44.95 -5.99
CA ASN A 7 -13.87 43.95 -4.99
C ASN A 7 -12.55 44.30 -4.26
N PRO A 8 -12.38 43.85 -3.00
CA PRO A 8 -11.09 43.88 -2.32
C PRO A 8 -10.03 43.14 -3.15
N GLU A 9 -8.77 43.55 -3.05
CA GLU A 9 -7.68 43.11 -3.93
C GLU A 9 -7.59 41.58 -4.08
N ALA A 10 -7.76 40.84 -2.98
CA ALA A 10 -7.75 39.37 -2.96
C ALA A 10 -8.90 38.68 -3.73
N PHE A 11 -9.92 39.43 -4.15
CA PHE A 11 -11.13 38.91 -4.81
C PHE A 11 -11.38 39.56 -6.19
N ARG A 12 -10.38 40.25 -6.75
CA ARG A 12 -10.42 40.76 -8.12
C ARG A 12 -10.02 39.64 -9.08
N VAL A 13 -11.01 39.03 -9.73
CA VAL A 13 -10.77 37.91 -10.67
C VAL A 13 -10.74 38.42 -12.11
N GLU A 14 -9.56 38.47 -12.72
CA GLU A 14 -9.39 38.59 -14.17
C GLU A 14 -9.42 37.20 -14.82
N MET A 15 -9.88 37.10 -16.07
CA MET A 15 -9.96 35.84 -16.83
C MET A 15 -8.63 35.05 -16.89
N GLY A 16 -7.49 35.67 -16.57
CA GLY A 16 -6.16 35.03 -16.54
C GLY A 16 -5.72 34.42 -15.20
N ASN A 17 -6.31 34.80 -14.06
CA ASN A 17 -5.81 34.40 -12.72
C ASN A 17 -6.64 33.30 -12.03
N ILE A 18 -7.70 32.82 -12.69
CA ILE A 18 -8.56 31.73 -12.18
C ILE A 18 -7.74 30.45 -11.96
N GLY A 19 -6.82 30.13 -12.87
CA GLY A 19 -5.95 28.97 -12.75
C GLY A 19 -5.03 29.06 -11.53
N GLN A 20 -4.49 30.23 -11.23
CA GLN A 20 -3.58 30.42 -10.08
C GLN A 20 -4.33 30.40 -8.74
N HIS A 21 -5.50 31.00 -8.65
CA HIS A 21 -6.33 30.93 -7.44
C HIS A 21 -6.91 29.53 -7.21
N TYR A 22 -7.30 28.81 -8.27
CA TYR A 22 -7.72 27.41 -8.15
C TYR A 22 -6.54 26.52 -7.72
N LEU A 23 -5.35 26.70 -8.32
CA LEU A 23 -4.14 25.98 -7.94
C LEU A 23 -3.76 26.26 -6.49
N GLN A 24 -3.78 27.52 -6.04
CA GLN A 24 -3.52 27.86 -4.65
C GLN A 24 -4.61 27.29 -3.73
N TRP A 25 -5.89 27.48 -4.00
CA TRP A 25 -6.96 26.89 -3.17
C TRP A 25 -6.87 25.36 -3.08
N ARG A 26 -6.52 24.68 -4.18
CA ARG A 26 -6.38 23.22 -4.27
C ARG A 26 -5.09 22.69 -3.62
N TYR A 27 -3.99 23.45 -3.67
CA TYR A 27 -2.64 22.93 -3.35
C TYR A 27 -1.84 23.78 -2.32
N SER A 28 -2.38 24.86 -1.76
CA SER A 28 -1.68 25.69 -0.75
C SER A 28 -2.01 25.37 0.70
N GLY A 29 -2.56 24.19 0.97
CA GLY A 29 -2.42 23.53 2.27
C GLY A 29 -1.02 22.94 2.44
N GLY A 30 -0.01 23.81 2.58
CA GLY A 30 1.41 23.41 2.69
C GLY A 30 2.03 22.96 1.36
N VAL A 31 3.34 23.12 1.21
CA VAL A 31 4.08 22.40 0.17
C VAL A 31 3.80 20.92 0.40
N PRO A 32 3.22 20.16 -0.55
CA PRO A 32 3.05 18.72 -0.36
C PRO A 32 4.43 18.16 -0.06
N LEU A 33 4.60 17.57 1.13
CA LEU A 33 5.74 16.68 1.35
C LEU A 33 5.73 15.70 0.19
N ALA A 34 6.85 15.57 -0.51
CA ALA A 34 6.93 14.65 -1.64
C ALA A 34 6.56 13.25 -1.12
N VAL A 35 5.54 12.65 -1.75
CA VAL A 35 5.13 11.27 -1.45
C VAL A 35 6.36 10.37 -1.55
N TRP A 36 6.52 9.45 -0.60
CA TRP A 36 7.64 8.51 -0.61
C TRP A 36 7.56 7.60 -1.84
N LYS A 37 8.61 7.60 -2.66
CA LYS A 37 8.70 6.79 -3.88
C LYS A 37 10.00 5.99 -3.85
N PRO A 38 9.98 4.77 -3.31
CA PRO A 38 11.18 3.96 -3.20
C PRO A 38 11.67 3.49 -4.58
N THR A 39 12.98 3.54 -4.81
CA THR A 39 13.62 3.10 -6.06
C THR A 39 14.44 1.82 -5.81
N PRO A 40 14.76 1.05 -6.87
CA PRO A 40 15.64 -0.12 -6.76
C PRO A 40 17.14 0.24 -6.73
N ASP A 41 17.50 1.51 -6.51
CA ASP A 41 18.91 1.95 -6.57
C ASP A 41 19.77 1.37 -5.45
N GLN A 42 19.16 1.08 -4.30
CA GLN A 42 19.78 0.45 -3.14
C GLN A 42 18.81 -0.56 -2.53
N PRO A 43 19.30 -1.61 -1.85
CA PRO A 43 18.45 -2.50 -1.09
C PRO A 43 17.61 -1.73 -0.07
N ILE A 44 16.36 -2.14 0.08
CA ILE A 44 15.44 -1.61 1.08
C ILE A 44 15.23 -2.70 2.11
N HIS A 45 15.72 -2.45 3.32
CA HIS A 45 15.45 -3.33 4.45
C HIS A 45 14.03 -3.12 4.93
N TRP A 46 13.26 -4.20 4.97
CA TRP A 46 11.84 -4.11 5.25
C TRP A 46 11.31 -5.29 6.05
N HIS A 47 10.25 -5.01 6.82
CA HIS A 47 9.61 -5.96 7.72
C HIS A 47 8.11 -5.87 7.64
N TRP A 48 7.47 -7.04 7.51
CA TRP A 48 6.03 -7.16 7.37
C TRP A 48 5.43 -7.98 8.51
N GLN A 49 4.50 -7.38 9.26
CA GLN A 49 3.91 -7.97 10.47
C GLN A 49 2.45 -7.54 10.66
N LEU A 50 1.51 -8.47 10.50
CA LEU A 50 0.07 -8.16 10.46
C LEU A 50 -0.77 -8.84 11.57
N SER A 51 -0.38 -10.04 12.00
CA SER A 51 -1.27 -10.87 12.84
C SER A 51 -1.33 -10.50 14.33
N ASP A 52 -0.29 -9.86 14.87
CA ASP A 52 -0.13 -9.61 16.30
C ASP A 52 0.10 -8.12 16.61
N GLU A 53 0.09 -7.75 17.90
CA GLU A 53 0.61 -6.45 18.33
C GLU A 53 2.03 -6.25 17.81
N PHE A 54 2.31 -5.02 17.33
CA PHE A 54 3.60 -4.70 16.77
C PHE A 54 4.72 -4.90 17.79
N VAL A 55 5.68 -5.77 17.47
CA VAL A 55 6.92 -5.93 18.24
C VAL A 55 8.11 -5.64 17.34
N TYR A 56 8.97 -4.73 17.81
CA TYR A 56 10.20 -4.38 17.13
C TYR A 56 11.05 -5.63 16.85
N PRO A 57 11.35 -5.94 15.59
CA PRO A 57 12.14 -7.12 15.23
C PRO A 57 13.60 -6.97 15.69
N ARG A 58 14.08 -7.99 16.40
CA ARG A 58 15.42 -7.99 17.04
C ARG A 58 16.55 -8.18 16.05
N ASP A 59 16.25 -8.76 14.90
CA ASP A 59 17.24 -9.19 13.91
C ASP A 59 17.48 -8.14 12.81
N VAL A 60 17.00 -6.92 13.02
CA VAL A 60 16.93 -5.85 12.00
C VAL A 60 17.86 -4.73 12.37
N LEU A 61 18.49 -4.13 11.36
CA LEU A 61 19.28 -2.93 11.59
C LEU A 61 18.42 -1.85 12.25
N PRO A 62 18.87 -1.27 13.38
CA PRO A 62 18.26 -0.06 13.86
C PRO A 62 18.47 1.04 12.80
N ASN A 63 17.40 1.75 12.47
CA ASN A 63 17.41 3.09 11.86
C ASN A 63 17.30 3.22 10.32
N VAL A 64 17.20 2.14 9.53
CA VAL A 64 16.99 2.24 8.07
C VAL A 64 16.06 1.12 7.60
N THR A 65 14.81 1.16 8.06
CA THR A 65 13.85 0.07 7.83
C THR A 65 12.49 0.61 7.43
N VAL A 66 11.88 -0.07 6.46
CA VAL A 66 10.47 0.07 6.11
C VAL A 66 9.68 -0.95 6.93
N TYR A 67 8.68 -0.50 7.68
CA TYR A 67 7.78 -1.39 8.43
C TYR A 67 6.41 -1.39 7.78
N ASP A 68 5.90 -2.56 7.44
CA ASP A 68 4.55 -2.77 6.96
C ASP A 68 3.72 -3.48 8.01
N ILE A 69 2.70 -2.78 8.52
CA ILE A 69 1.97 -3.13 9.74
C ILE A 69 0.49 -2.74 9.64
N ASP A 70 -0.35 -3.45 10.39
CA ASP A 70 -1.81 -3.27 10.38
C ASP A 70 -2.21 -1.82 10.74
N GLY A 71 -2.94 -1.17 9.82
CA GLY A 71 -3.34 0.22 9.93
C GLY A 71 -4.34 0.50 11.05
N GLU A 72 -5.26 -0.42 11.34
CA GLU A 72 -6.28 -0.23 12.37
C GLU A 72 -5.72 -0.50 13.77
N LYS A 73 -5.02 -1.63 13.93
CA LYS A 73 -4.52 -2.13 15.21
C LYS A 73 -3.30 -1.37 15.71
N THR A 74 -2.53 -0.76 14.81
CA THR A 74 -1.37 0.07 15.18
C THR A 74 -1.80 1.45 15.64
N SER A 75 -1.24 1.92 16.75
CA SER A 75 -1.49 3.27 17.28
C SER A 75 -0.62 4.34 16.62
N ALA A 76 -1.11 5.59 16.58
CA ALA A 76 -0.29 6.73 16.15
C ALA A 76 0.98 6.91 17.00
N GLU A 77 0.93 6.54 18.28
CA GLU A 77 2.09 6.58 19.18
C GLU A 77 3.17 5.57 18.73
N THR A 78 2.77 4.38 18.27
CA THR A 78 3.69 3.37 17.73
C THR A 78 4.38 3.88 16.47
N VAL A 79 3.62 4.47 15.53
CA VAL A 79 4.16 5.05 14.29
C VAL A 79 5.14 6.18 14.62
N ALA A 80 4.77 7.10 15.51
CA ALA A 80 5.65 8.19 15.96
C ALA A 80 6.93 7.68 16.63
N LYS A 81 6.86 6.60 17.42
CA LYS A 81 8.05 5.96 18.01
C LYS A 81 8.99 5.38 16.95
N LEU A 82 8.45 4.78 15.89
CA LEU A 82 9.26 4.28 14.77
C LEU A 82 9.97 5.42 14.05
N HIS A 83 9.26 6.49 13.70
CA HIS A 83 9.86 7.67 13.07
C HIS A 83 10.90 8.37 13.95
N ALA A 84 10.75 8.32 15.28
CA ALA A 84 11.72 8.92 16.20
C ALA A 84 13.08 8.19 16.21
N LEU A 85 13.17 6.96 15.69
CA LEU A 85 14.43 6.22 15.60
C LEU A 85 15.32 6.77 14.48
N SER A 86 14.73 7.23 13.38
CA SER A 86 15.47 7.74 12.22
C SER A 86 14.55 8.48 11.23
N PRO A 87 15.02 9.56 10.58
CA PRO A 87 14.28 10.20 9.49
C PRO A 87 14.09 9.31 8.26
N ASP A 88 14.89 8.26 8.11
CA ASP A 88 14.87 7.35 6.95
C ASP A 88 13.86 6.19 7.11
N ILE A 89 13.28 6.02 8.30
CA ILE A 89 12.23 5.02 8.52
C ILE A 89 10.96 5.41 7.78
N LYS A 90 10.32 4.39 7.22
CA LYS A 90 9.01 4.49 6.58
C LYS A 90 8.07 3.47 7.18
N VAL A 91 6.82 3.86 7.38
CA VAL A 91 5.78 2.97 7.92
C VAL A 91 4.64 2.90 6.91
N ILE A 92 4.38 1.68 6.43
CA ILE A 92 3.32 1.31 5.50
C ILE A 92 2.11 0.84 6.31
N CYS A 93 0.93 1.33 5.92
CA CYS A 93 -0.36 1.05 6.55
C CYS A 93 -1.09 -0.04 5.77
N TYR A 94 -1.15 -1.25 6.33
CA TYR A 94 -1.95 -2.34 5.78
C TYR A 94 -3.45 -2.15 6.04
N PHE A 95 -4.28 -2.42 5.05
CA PHE A 95 -5.69 -2.77 5.21
C PHE A 95 -6.21 -3.51 3.99
N ASP A 96 -7.21 -4.39 4.16
CA ASP A 96 -7.89 -5.03 3.03
C ASP A 96 -8.75 -4.04 2.25
N ALA A 97 -8.56 -3.97 0.94
CA ALA A 97 -9.35 -3.12 0.05
C ALA A 97 -10.36 -3.91 -0.80
N GLY A 98 -10.07 -5.18 -1.08
CA GLY A 98 -10.96 -6.08 -1.83
C GLY A 98 -11.72 -7.10 -0.98
N VAL A 99 -11.44 -7.18 0.33
CA VAL A 99 -12.04 -8.13 1.26
C VAL A 99 -12.70 -7.42 2.45
N TYR A 100 -13.87 -7.93 2.83
CA TYR A 100 -14.57 -7.60 4.07
C TYR A 100 -14.08 -8.52 5.18
N GLU A 101 -13.56 -7.92 6.25
CA GLU A 101 -13.12 -8.59 7.47
C GLU A 101 -14.12 -8.30 8.60
N SER A 102 -14.84 -9.31 9.09
CA SER A 102 -15.96 -9.08 10.04
C SER A 102 -15.54 -8.57 11.41
N TYR A 103 -14.25 -8.64 11.72
CA TYR A 103 -13.65 -8.23 12.99
C TYR A 103 -13.15 -6.78 13.00
N ARG A 104 -13.18 -6.07 11.86
CA ARG A 104 -12.80 -4.65 11.78
C ARG A 104 -13.85 -3.77 12.45
N SER A 105 -13.42 -2.65 13.05
CA SER A 105 -14.34 -1.74 13.74
C SER A 105 -15.37 -1.08 12.80
N ASP A 106 -15.08 -1.05 11.50
CA ASP A 106 -15.93 -0.48 10.47
C ASP A 106 -16.81 -1.52 9.75
N ALA A 107 -16.77 -2.79 10.17
CA ALA A 107 -17.52 -3.89 9.54
C ALA A 107 -19.03 -3.60 9.41
N GLY A 108 -19.62 -2.91 10.38
CA GLY A 108 -21.04 -2.53 10.35
C GLY A 108 -21.44 -1.54 9.24
N ARG A 109 -20.47 -0.97 8.50
CA ARG A 109 -20.71 -0.06 7.38
C ARG A 109 -20.92 -0.77 6.05
N PHE A 110 -20.55 -2.05 5.95
CA PHE A 110 -20.67 -2.83 4.71
C PHE A 110 -22.06 -3.47 4.65
N PRO A 111 -22.94 -3.06 3.72
CA PRO A 111 -24.22 -3.73 3.55
C PRO A 111 -24.01 -5.13 2.98
N ALA A 112 -24.93 -6.06 3.28
CA ALA A 112 -24.86 -7.43 2.76
C ALA A 112 -24.81 -7.50 1.22
N SER A 113 -25.25 -6.45 0.50
CA SER A 113 -25.19 -6.38 -0.97
C SER A 113 -23.78 -6.27 -1.54
N VAL A 114 -22.77 -5.88 -0.75
CA VAL A 114 -21.37 -5.80 -1.21
C VAL A 114 -20.52 -6.97 -0.73
N ILE A 115 -21.07 -7.88 0.07
CA ILE A 115 -20.32 -8.99 0.67
C ILE A 115 -20.61 -10.27 -0.12
N GLY A 116 -19.57 -10.89 -0.64
CA GLY A 116 -19.62 -12.04 -1.53
C GLY A 116 -19.25 -13.35 -0.84
N ASN A 117 -18.62 -14.23 -1.62
CA ASN A 117 -18.13 -15.52 -1.15
C ASN A 117 -17.02 -15.34 -0.11
N ALA A 118 -16.83 -16.38 0.71
CA ALA A 118 -15.72 -16.46 1.63
C ALA A 118 -14.39 -16.43 0.87
N ASP A 119 -13.43 -15.71 1.44
CA ASP A 119 -12.04 -15.79 1.03
C ASP A 119 -11.41 -17.05 1.63
N VAL A 120 -11.08 -18.01 0.77
CA VAL A 120 -10.78 -19.37 1.19
C VAL A 120 -9.38 -19.44 1.76
N GLY A 121 -9.30 -19.66 3.07
CA GLY A 121 -8.03 -19.70 3.81
C GLY A 121 -7.98 -18.69 4.95
N TRP A 122 -8.88 -17.70 4.91
CA TRP A 122 -8.93 -16.59 5.86
C TRP A 122 -10.29 -16.54 6.56
N ASP A 123 -10.31 -16.95 7.83
CA ASP A 123 -11.55 -17.01 8.61
C ASP A 123 -12.16 -15.62 8.80
N ASN A 124 -13.47 -15.51 8.56
CA ASN A 124 -14.24 -14.27 8.66
C ASN A 124 -13.89 -13.19 7.62
N SER A 125 -13.23 -13.59 6.53
CA SER A 125 -12.91 -12.78 5.38
C SER A 125 -13.82 -13.15 4.19
N TYR A 126 -14.33 -12.15 3.47
CA TYR A 126 -15.26 -12.32 2.37
C TYR A 126 -14.98 -11.30 1.26
N TRP A 127 -14.97 -11.73 0.00
CA TRP A 127 -14.73 -10.84 -1.13
C TRP A 127 -15.77 -9.73 -1.26
N LEU A 128 -15.35 -8.54 -1.67
CA LEU A 128 -16.21 -7.38 -1.88
C LEU A 128 -16.68 -7.26 -3.33
N ASP A 129 -17.91 -6.79 -3.55
CA ASP A 129 -18.35 -6.33 -4.87
C ASP A 129 -17.74 -4.95 -5.19
N ILE A 130 -16.48 -4.93 -5.63
CA ILE A 130 -15.71 -3.71 -5.91
C ILE A 130 -16.30 -2.82 -7.02
N ARG A 131 -17.35 -3.28 -7.71
CA ARG A 131 -18.11 -2.46 -8.68
C ARG A 131 -19.00 -1.42 -7.97
N GLN A 132 -19.39 -1.66 -6.72
CA GLN A 132 -20.25 -0.77 -5.92
C GLN A 132 -19.42 0.37 -5.28
N THR A 133 -18.75 1.13 -6.13
CA THR A 133 -17.80 2.20 -5.75
C THR A 133 -18.42 3.30 -4.91
N ASP A 134 -19.69 3.65 -5.13
CA ASP A 134 -20.43 4.63 -4.31
C ASP A 134 -20.55 4.23 -2.83
N ILE A 135 -20.43 2.93 -2.52
CA ILE A 135 -20.46 2.39 -1.16
C ILE A 135 -19.03 2.19 -0.63
N LEU A 136 -18.17 1.56 -1.43
CA LEU A 136 -16.86 1.11 -0.97
C LEU A 136 -15.82 2.23 -0.92
N LEU A 137 -15.77 3.14 -1.90
CA LEU A 137 -14.76 4.19 -1.93
C LEU A 137 -14.85 5.13 -0.71
N PRO A 138 -16.04 5.55 -0.21
CA PRO A 138 -16.11 6.29 1.04
C PRO A 138 -15.57 5.53 2.27
N ILE A 139 -15.75 4.21 2.32
CA ILE A 139 -15.21 3.40 3.43
C ILE A 139 -13.68 3.33 3.32
N MET A 140 -13.15 3.07 2.13
CA MET A 140 -11.70 3.04 1.89
C MET A 140 -11.06 4.41 2.13
N GLN A 141 -11.71 5.50 1.73
CA GLN A 141 -11.25 6.86 1.99
C GLN A 141 -11.14 7.14 3.50
N ASP A 142 -12.09 6.65 4.29
CA ASP A 142 -12.05 6.76 5.75
C ASP A 142 -10.95 5.89 6.37
N ARG A 143 -10.69 4.68 5.85
CA ARG A 143 -9.52 3.87 6.25
C ARG A 143 -8.22 4.62 5.96
N ILE A 144 -8.04 5.11 4.74
CA ILE A 144 -6.87 5.91 4.33
C ILE A 144 -6.69 7.13 5.24
N GLN A 145 -7.77 7.83 5.57
CA GLN A 145 -7.69 9.01 6.44
C GLN A 145 -7.39 8.62 7.90
N HIS A 146 -8.21 7.77 8.50
CA HIS A 146 -8.23 7.57 9.95
C HIS A 146 -7.31 6.44 10.43
N TRP A 147 -7.10 5.41 9.62
CA TRP A 147 -6.18 4.32 9.96
C TRP A 147 -4.76 4.65 9.55
N CYS A 148 -4.57 5.40 8.46
CA CYS A 148 -3.24 5.68 7.92
C CYS A 148 -2.81 7.14 8.14
N LYS A 149 -3.49 8.11 7.51
CA LYS A 149 -3.01 9.50 7.50
C LYS A 149 -2.95 10.14 8.89
N ASP A 150 -4.04 10.05 9.65
CA ASP A 150 -4.17 10.64 10.99
C ASP A 150 -3.20 10.01 12.00
N LYS A 151 -2.78 8.77 11.76
CA LYS A 151 -1.81 8.05 12.59
C LYS A 151 -0.36 8.30 12.16
N GLY A 152 -0.15 9.03 11.06
CA GLY A 152 1.16 9.46 10.60
C GLY A 152 1.89 8.46 9.70
N PHE A 153 1.22 7.46 9.12
CA PHE A 153 1.86 6.54 8.17
C PHE A 153 2.39 7.28 6.93
N ASP A 154 3.39 6.70 6.26
CA ASP A 154 4.01 7.26 5.05
C ASP A 154 3.37 6.71 3.77
N ALA A 155 2.78 5.50 3.84
CA ALA A 155 2.26 4.76 2.71
C ALA A 155 1.07 3.87 3.09
N ILE A 156 0.39 3.32 2.09
CA ILE A 156 -0.62 2.29 2.26
C ILE A 156 -0.26 1.01 1.46
N GLU A 157 -0.61 -0.14 2.05
CA GLU A 157 -0.69 -1.45 1.40
C GLU A 157 -2.18 -1.84 1.37
N PRO A 158 -2.92 -1.49 0.30
CA PRO A 158 -4.31 -1.92 0.14
C PRO A 158 -4.30 -3.37 -0.34
N ASP A 159 -4.70 -4.32 0.50
CA ASP A 159 -4.66 -5.75 0.17
C ASP A 159 -5.86 -6.21 -0.67
N GLU A 160 -5.71 -7.39 -1.26
CA GLU A 160 -6.72 -8.09 -2.05
C GLU A 160 -7.16 -7.29 -3.28
N THR A 161 -6.18 -6.86 -4.07
CA THR A 161 -6.42 -6.00 -5.24
C THR A 161 -6.75 -6.78 -6.52
N GLU A 162 -6.93 -8.09 -6.42
CA GLU A 162 -7.17 -9.05 -7.50
C GLU A 162 -8.52 -9.77 -7.38
N VAL A 163 -9.56 -9.06 -6.94
CA VAL A 163 -10.91 -9.64 -6.74
C VAL A 163 -11.46 -10.30 -8.01
N TRP A 164 -11.15 -9.76 -9.18
CA TRP A 164 -11.65 -10.26 -10.48
C TRP A 164 -11.16 -11.68 -10.84
N SER A 165 -9.99 -12.08 -10.37
CA SER A 165 -9.39 -13.39 -10.64
C SER A 165 -9.73 -14.43 -9.57
N ASN A 166 -10.51 -14.05 -8.56
CA ASN A 166 -10.93 -14.90 -7.46
C ASN A 166 -12.43 -15.25 -7.52
N ASP A 167 -12.84 -16.30 -6.81
CA ASP A 167 -14.25 -16.68 -6.69
C ASP A 167 -14.99 -15.78 -5.69
N SER A 168 -15.15 -14.50 -6.05
CA SER A 168 -15.82 -13.50 -5.22
C SER A 168 -17.32 -13.71 -5.09
N GLY A 169 -17.93 -14.56 -5.93
CA GLY A 169 -19.38 -14.66 -6.07
C GLY A 169 -19.99 -13.54 -6.93
N PHE A 170 -19.16 -12.66 -7.48
CA PHE A 170 -19.57 -11.57 -8.38
C PHE A 170 -18.93 -11.70 -9.76
N ALA A 171 -19.67 -11.34 -10.80
CA ALA A 171 -19.12 -11.21 -12.15
C ALA A 171 -18.40 -9.85 -12.27
N ILE A 172 -17.13 -9.83 -11.88
CA ILE A 172 -16.24 -8.66 -11.93
C ILE A 172 -15.30 -8.81 -13.11
N THR A 173 -15.23 -7.78 -13.95
CA THR A 173 -14.28 -7.72 -15.06
C THR A 173 -12.94 -7.18 -14.60
N LYS A 174 -11.86 -7.54 -15.30
CA LYS A 174 -10.52 -6.97 -15.05
C LYS A 174 -10.54 -5.44 -15.11
N GLU A 175 -11.26 -4.85 -16.06
CA GLU A 175 -11.36 -3.40 -16.21
C GLU A 175 -12.03 -2.74 -15.00
N GLN A 176 -13.04 -3.37 -14.40
CA GLN A 176 -13.68 -2.88 -13.18
C GLN A 176 -12.74 -2.97 -11.98
N ASN A 177 -11.95 -4.04 -11.89
CA ASN A 177 -10.95 -4.22 -10.85
C ASN A 177 -9.83 -3.18 -10.94
N ASN A 178 -9.28 -3.01 -12.12
CA ASN A 178 -8.25 -2.01 -12.39
C ASN A 178 -8.78 -0.59 -12.12
N PHE A 179 -10.04 -0.29 -12.46
CA PHE A 179 -10.67 0.98 -12.12
C PHE A 179 -10.75 1.22 -10.60
N TYR A 180 -11.14 0.22 -9.82
CA TYR A 180 -11.20 0.32 -8.36
C TYR A 180 -9.81 0.56 -7.75
N ASN A 181 -8.80 -0.20 -8.18
CA ASN A 181 -7.42 -0.06 -7.74
C ASN A 181 -6.83 1.32 -8.08
N MET A 182 -7.12 1.83 -9.29
CA MET A 182 -6.75 3.20 -9.68
C MET A 182 -7.37 4.25 -8.75
N LYS A 183 -8.64 4.08 -8.35
CA LYS A 183 -9.31 5.01 -7.42
C LYS A 183 -8.67 4.99 -6.04
N ILE A 184 -8.27 3.82 -5.54
CA ILE A 184 -7.54 3.70 -4.28
C ILE A 184 -6.20 4.46 -4.35
N ALA A 185 -5.43 4.26 -5.42
CA ALA A 185 -4.17 4.97 -5.61
C ALA A 185 -4.36 6.50 -5.67
N GLU A 186 -5.38 6.98 -6.41
CA GLU A 186 -5.73 8.39 -6.46
C GLU A 186 -6.07 8.96 -5.07
N MET A 187 -6.82 8.23 -4.24
CA MET A 187 -7.17 8.63 -2.86
C MET A 187 -5.95 8.66 -1.94
N ALA A 188 -5.03 7.70 -2.06
CA ALA A 188 -3.79 7.66 -1.30
C ALA A 188 -2.90 8.88 -1.63
N HIS A 189 -2.70 9.17 -2.92
CA HIS A 189 -1.94 10.33 -3.36
C HIS A 189 -2.60 11.64 -2.95
N ALA A 190 -3.94 11.72 -2.98
CA ALA A 190 -4.67 12.90 -2.50
C ALA A 190 -4.51 13.12 -0.99
N ALA A 191 -4.33 12.05 -0.21
CA ALA A 191 -3.99 12.11 1.21
C ALA A 191 -2.48 12.37 1.46
N GLY A 192 -1.66 12.45 0.41
CA GLY A 192 -0.22 12.61 0.50
C GLY A 192 0.48 11.37 1.08
N LEU A 193 -0.04 10.18 0.77
CA LEU A 193 0.53 8.89 1.11
C LEU A 193 1.06 8.20 -0.15
N SER A 194 2.12 7.42 0.00
CA SER A 194 2.58 6.47 -1.02
C SER A 194 1.63 5.28 -1.10
N VAL A 195 1.60 4.58 -2.23
CA VAL A 195 0.72 3.41 -2.41
C VAL A 195 1.41 2.29 -3.17
N GLY A 196 1.36 1.09 -2.60
CA GLY A 196 1.82 -0.14 -3.22
C GLY A 196 0.72 -0.86 -3.99
N LEU A 197 1.05 -1.48 -5.13
CA LEU A 197 0.20 -2.51 -5.71
C LEU A 197 0.50 -3.82 -4.97
N LYS A 198 -0.45 -4.29 -4.15
CA LYS A 198 -0.35 -5.56 -3.45
C LYS A 198 -0.98 -6.67 -4.28
N GLY A 199 -0.23 -7.74 -4.53
CA GLY A 199 -0.70 -8.86 -5.35
C GLY A 199 -0.98 -8.45 -6.80
N ASN A 200 -2.03 -8.99 -7.41
CA ASN A 200 -2.54 -8.63 -8.73
C ASN A 200 -1.43 -8.58 -9.82
N THR A 201 -0.54 -9.58 -9.77
CA THR A 201 0.72 -9.61 -10.54
C THR A 201 0.51 -9.58 -12.04
N SER A 202 -0.56 -10.24 -12.54
CA SER A 202 -0.92 -10.27 -13.96
C SER A 202 -1.29 -8.90 -14.54
N GLU A 203 -1.77 -7.99 -13.70
CA GLU A 203 -2.25 -6.66 -14.09
C GLU A 203 -1.19 -5.56 -13.90
N THR A 204 0.00 -5.91 -13.41
CA THR A 204 1.11 -4.97 -13.17
C THR A 204 1.43 -4.12 -14.40
N GLY A 205 1.40 -4.70 -15.62
CA GLY A 205 1.65 -3.98 -16.87
C GLY A 205 0.62 -2.89 -17.19
N GLU A 206 -0.60 -2.99 -16.67
CA GLU A 206 -1.68 -2.00 -16.85
C GLU A 206 -1.72 -0.98 -15.71
N LEU A 207 -1.28 -1.38 -14.51
CA LEU A 207 -1.45 -0.60 -13.29
C LEU A 207 -0.20 0.12 -12.80
N TRP A 208 1.01 -0.31 -13.19
CA TRP A 208 2.27 0.18 -12.58
C TRP A 208 2.37 1.71 -12.52
N GLN A 209 1.81 2.43 -13.49
CA GLN A 209 1.90 3.90 -13.55
C GLN A 209 1.16 4.62 -12.41
N TYR A 210 0.18 3.97 -11.78
CA TYR A 210 -0.62 4.54 -10.70
C TYR A 210 -0.04 4.28 -9.31
N PHE A 211 0.86 3.30 -9.18
CA PHE A 211 1.42 2.86 -7.91
C PHE A 211 2.88 3.30 -7.77
N ASP A 212 3.36 3.51 -6.54
CA ASP A 212 4.74 3.97 -6.29
C ASP A 212 5.73 2.80 -6.14
N TRP A 213 5.22 1.62 -5.78
CA TRP A 213 5.95 0.36 -5.59
C TRP A 213 4.96 -0.82 -5.66
N THR A 214 5.44 -2.05 -5.51
CA THR A 214 4.59 -3.25 -5.41
C THR A 214 5.10 -4.17 -4.32
N LEU A 215 4.16 -4.85 -3.65
CA LEU A 215 4.43 -5.97 -2.75
C LEU A 215 3.74 -7.19 -3.34
N ASN A 216 4.51 -8.22 -3.64
CA ASN A 216 4.00 -9.49 -4.15
C ASN A 216 4.27 -10.61 -3.14
N GLU A 217 3.34 -11.56 -3.09
CA GLU A 217 3.57 -12.86 -2.50
C GLU A 217 3.80 -13.89 -3.60
N GLN A 218 4.83 -14.71 -3.42
CA GLN A 218 5.02 -15.98 -4.11
C GLN A 218 5.32 -15.91 -5.63
N CYS A 219 5.84 -14.80 -6.16
CA CYS A 219 6.19 -14.75 -7.59
C CYS A 219 7.22 -15.82 -7.99
N TRP A 220 8.10 -16.27 -7.09
CA TRP A 220 9.05 -17.35 -7.41
C TRP A 220 8.38 -18.71 -7.40
N GLU A 221 7.39 -18.93 -6.54
CA GLU A 221 6.60 -20.16 -6.49
C GLU A 221 5.71 -20.31 -7.73
N TYR A 222 5.17 -19.21 -8.23
CA TYR A 222 4.22 -19.19 -9.35
C TYR A 222 4.81 -18.78 -10.71
N ASP A 223 6.12 -18.53 -10.79
CA ASP A 223 6.83 -18.12 -12.02
C ASP A 223 6.30 -16.79 -12.61
N GLU A 224 6.10 -15.79 -11.75
CA GLU A 224 5.48 -14.50 -12.10
C GLU A 224 6.40 -13.29 -11.91
N CYS A 225 7.66 -13.49 -11.45
CA CYS A 225 8.54 -12.38 -11.07
C CYS A 225 8.93 -11.48 -12.26
N ASP A 226 8.91 -11.99 -13.49
CA ASP A 226 9.19 -11.20 -14.69
C ASP A 226 8.17 -10.07 -14.90
N ASN A 227 6.91 -10.25 -14.47
CA ASN A 227 5.88 -9.21 -14.53
C ASN A 227 6.25 -8.04 -13.61
N LEU A 228 6.74 -8.33 -12.40
CA LEU A 228 7.18 -7.33 -11.43
C LEU A 228 8.44 -6.60 -11.92
N LYS A 229 9.40 -7.35 -12.48
CA LYS A 229 10.63 -6.78 -13.03
C LYS A 229 10.32 -5.80 -14.17
N SER A 230 9.56 -6.25 -15.18
CA SER A 230 9.25 -5.44 -16.36
C SER A 230 8.33 -4.25 -16.07
N SER A 231 7.44 -4.37 -15.10
CA SER A 231 6.46 -3.31 -14.79
C SER A 231 6.96 -2.31 -13.76
N PHE A 232 7.70 -2.73 -12.74
CA PHE A 232 8.13 -1.85 -11.64
C PHE A 232 9.63 -1.56 -11.68
N ILE A 233 10.48 -2.59 -11.66
CA ILE A 233 11.94 -2.43 -11.55
C ILE A 233 12.49 -1.65 -12.76
N ASP A 234 12.12 -2.06 -13.98
CA ASP A 234 12.58 -1.42 -15.22
C ASP A 234 12.05 0.03 -15.36
N HIS A 235 11.04 0.40 -14.58
CA HIS A 235 10.50 1.76 -14.46
C HIS A 235 11.00 2.50 -13.21
N GLY A 236 12.03 1.99 -12.54
CA GLY A 236 12.68 2.63 -11.39
C GLY A 236 11.87 2.59 -10.10
N LYS A 237 10.93 1.66 -9.96
CA LYS A 237 10.09 1.49 -8.77
C LYS A 237 10.50 0.25 -7.98
N ALA A 238 10.49 0.35 -6.66
CA ALA A 238 10.85 -0.77 -5.80
C ALA A 238 9.82 -1.92 -5.89
N VAL A 239 10.34 -3.14 -5.77
CA VAL A 239 9.56 -4.37 -5.61
C VAL A 239 9.92 -5.00 -4.27
N PHE A 240 8.90 -5.27 -3.46
CA PHE A 240 8.95 -6.12 -2.29
C PHE A 240 8.36 -7.47 -2.66
N ASN A 241 9.03 -8.57 -2.31
CA ASN A 241 8.50 -9.91 -2.57
C ASN A 241 8.69 -10.83 -1.36
N ILE A 242 7.67 -11.63 -1.07
CA ILE A 242 7.68 -12.60 0.02
C ILE A 242 7.40 -13.99 -0.50
N GLU A 243 8.22 -14.95 -0.06
CA GLU A 243 7.99 -16.37 -0.27
C GLU A 243 7.67 -17.07 1.05
N TYR A 244 6.78 -18.06 1.00
CA TYR A 244 6.39 -18.86 2.18
C TYR A 244 6.90 -20.30 2.08
N ASN A 245 6.60 -20.96 0.96
CA ASN A 245 6.86 -22.39 0.79
C ASN A 245 8.24 -22.64 0.17
N VAL A 246 8.66 -21.77 -0.74
CA VAL A 246 9.97 -21.84 -1.41
C VAL A 246 10.96 -20.84 -0.82
N ASN A 247 12.22 -20.94 -1.23
CA ASN A 247 13.18 -19.86 -1.02
C ASN A 247 13.21 -19.01 -2.29
N PRO A 248 13.23 -17.67 -2.18
CA PRO A 248 13.45 -16.82 -3.34
C PRO A 248 14.80 -17.14 -4.01
N LEU A 249 14.89 -16.99 -5.33
CA LEU A 249 16.15 -17.12 -6.06
C LEU A 249 17.02 -15.88 -5.84
N CYS A 250 17.66 -15.79 -4.66
CA CYS A 250 18.33 -14.57 -4.21
C CYS A 250 19.42 -14.04 -5.15
N SER A 251 20.12 -14.90 -5.90
CA SER A 251 21.08 -14.42 -6.91
C SER A 251 20.39 -13.61 -8.00
N THR A 252 19.20 -14.05 -8.43
CA THR A 252 18.41 -13.37 -9.46
C THR A 252 17.71 -12.16 -8.87
N ALA A 253 17.09 -12.29 -7.70
CA ALA A 253 16.45 -11.18 -7.00
C ALA A 253 17.44 -10.01 -6.80
N ASN A 254 18.65 -10.28 -6.30
CA ASN A 254 19.67 -9.25 -6.12
C ASN A 254 20.16 -8.66 -7.44
N SER A 255 20.36 -9.49 -8.48
CA SER A 255 20.74 -9.00 -9.83
C SER A 255 19.67 -8.09 -10.44
N TRP A 256 18.40 -8.34 -10.14
CA TRP A 256 17.28 -7.50 -10.57
C TRP A 256 16.98 -6.35 -9.63
N HIS A 257 17.67 -6.23 -8.49
CA HIS A 257 17.38 -5.22 -7.48
C HIS A 257 15.95 -5.35 -6.89
N MET A 258 15.53 -6.59 -6.61
CA MET A 258 14.26 -6.94 -5.99
C MET A 258 14.44 -7.28 -4.50
N ASN A 259 13.65 -6.65 -3.62
CA ASN A 259 13.71 -6.89 -2.18
C ASN A 259 12.92 -8.14 -1.79
N SER A 260 13.46 -9.32 -2.14
CA SER A 260 12.86 -10.62 -1.80
C SER A 260 13.26 -11.10 -0.40
N ALA A 261 12.31 -11.72 0.31
CA ALA A 261 12.56 -12.41 1.56
C ALA A 261 11.66 -13.64 1.72
N ARG A 262 12.05 -14.56 2.60
CA ARG A 262 11.16 -15.61 3.09
C ARG A 262 10.51 -15.19 4.41
N ARG A 263 9.19 -15.36 4.53
CA ARG A 263 8.42 -15.13 5.78
C ARG A 263 7.61 -16.37 6.18
N ASP A 264 7.00 -16.30 7.36
CA ASP A 264 5.92 -17.19 7.74
C ASP A 264 4.58 -16.63 7.25
N LEU A 265 3.66 -17.51 6.83
CA LEU A 265 2.36 -17.12 6.23
C LEU A 265 1.51 -16.21 7.12
N ASN A 266 1.59 -16.39 8.45
CA ASN A 266 0.79 -15.60 9.38
C ASN A 266 1.46 -14.26 9.71
N LEU A 267 2.64 -13.94 9.17
CA LEU A 267 3.36 -12.70 9.42
C LEU A 267 3.45 -12.35 10.92
N VAL A 268 3.72 -13.36 11.75
CA VAL A 268 3.70 -13.22 13.21
C VAL A 268 4.82 -12.31 13.69
N ASN A 269 4.72 -11.87 14.95
CA ASN A 269 5.78 -11.08 15.55
C ASN A 269 7.02 -11.93 15.97
N PRO A 270 8.20 -11.30 16.14
CA PRO A 270 9.46 -11.95 16.51
C PRO A 270 9.47 -12.75 17.81
N THR A 271 8.46 -12.59 18.67
CA THR A 271 8.37 -13.35 19.92
C THR A 271 7.71 -14.71 19.72
N SER A 272 7.04 -14.92 18.58
CA SER A 272 6.42 -16.19 18.22
C SER A 272 7.45 -17.23 17.83
N SER A 273 7.24 -18.48 18.26
CA SER A 273 8.05 -19.62 17.82
C SER A 273 7.88 -19.96 16.34
N LYS A 274 6.85 -19.41 15.69
CA LYS A 274 6.60 -19.57 14.23
C LYS A 274 7.30 -18.50 13.40
N TYR A 275 7.90 -17.48 14.02
CA TYR A 275 8.53 -16.37 13.32
C TYR A 275 9.59 -16.86 12.32
N ARG A 276 9.45 -16.45 11.07
CA ARG A 276 10.44 -16.69 10.01
C ARG A 276 10.74 -15.40 9.29
N TYR A 277 12.01 -15.02 9.21
CA TYR A 277 12.46 -13.92 8.38
C TYR A 277 13.83 -14.25 7.80
N SER A 278 13.95 -14.20 6.48
CA SER A 278 15.20 -14.46 5.77
C SER A 278 15.25 -13.64 4.48
N PRO A 279 15.81 -12.42 4.51
CA PRO A 279 15.94 -11.58 3.33
C PRO A 279 17.07 -12.04 2.42
N CYS A 280 16.95 -11.79 1.11
CA CYS A 280 18.00 -12.10 0.13
C CYS A 280 19.23 -11.20 0.29
N VAL A 281 19.02 -9.92 0.60
CA VAL A 281 20.07 -9.01 1.06
C VAL A 281 20.03 -9.01 2.58
N PRO A 282 21.06 -9.55 3.28
CA PRO A 282 21.12 -9.49 4.73
C PRO A 282 21.03 -8.05 5.22
N ASP A 283 20.34 -7.80 6.33
CA ASP A 283 20.15 -6.43 6.83
C ASP A 283 21.47 -5.71 7.11
N THR A 284 22.54 -6.43 7.38
CA THR A 284 23.89 -5.87 7.58
C THR A 284 24.56 -5.35 6.30
N LYS A 285 23.91 -5.43 5.13
CA LYS A 285 24.46 -5.02 3.83
C LYS A 285 23.57 -3.96 3.18
N ASN A 286 24.19 -2.87 2.74
CA ASN A 286 23.55 -1.77 2.04
C ASN A 286 23.81 -1.79 0.52
N SER A 287 24.12 -2.95 -0.06
CA SER A 287 24.34 -3.13 -1.49
C SER A 287 23.75 -4.46 -1.95
N TRP A 288 23.32 -4.52 -3.22
CA TRP A 288 22.78 -5.71 -3.88
C TRP A 288 23.78 -6.89 -3.89
#